data_AF-A0A7Y1TAW7-F1
#
_entry.id   AF-A0A7Y1TAW7-F1
#
_cell.length_a   1.000
_cell.length_b   1.000
_cell.length_c   1.000
_cell.angle_alpha   90.00
_cell.angle_beta   90.00
_cell.angle_gamma   90.00
#
_symmetry.space_group_name_H-M   'P 1'
#
loop_
_entity.id
_entity.type
_entity.pdbx_description
1 polymer ?
#
loop_
_entity_poly.entity_id
_entity_poly.type
_entity_poly.pdbx_seq_one_letter_code
_entity_poly.pdbx_strand_id
1 'polypeptide(L)'
;MPTSQYAVVNDLTGIVQTSANTVANKHKPNNRQRLFRSLRRTKSLHSPLSLGCNNRPLRRPRHPLPTLLGALGVIFATSQLQASTVFINELHYDNEGSDSNEGIELAGVAGFNIDGWQLQFYNGNNGGIYKSSDLAGTFSDQYNGFGIMHIVTGALQNGPADGVALVDSLGNVTEFLSYEGTLAATEGAASGMSSVDIGVAEPVNFPLGMSLQRVGQGGQGSDFSWHAGTASFGFANDSQLFASTVSEVPLPAGGVLFASGIAGLLLGSRRGLRN
;
A
#
# COMPACT_ATOMS: atom_id res chain seq x y z
N MET A 1 1.04 -20.19 62.66
CA MET A 1 -0.01 -20.79 63.52
C MET A 1 0.55 -20.84 64.93
N PRO A 2 -0.14 -20.40 66.01
CA PRO A 2 -1.59 -20.14 66.22
C PRO A 2 -1.91 -18.62 66.39
N THR A 3 -3.03 -18.09 65.89
CA THR A 3 -4.41 -17.97 66.45
C THR A 3 -4.61 -16.80 67.43
N SER A 4 -5.37 -15.77 67.02
CA SER A 4 -6.50 -15.24 67.80
C SER A 4 -7.44 -14.41 66.92
N GLN A 5 -8.71 -14.82 66.93
CA GLN A 5 -9.89 -14.15 66.37
C GLN A 5 -10.52 -13.17 67.38
N TYR A 6 -11.61 -12.51 66.93
CA TYR A 6 -12.62 -11.65 67.61
C TYR A 6 -12.32 -10.14 67.57
N ALA A 7 -13.24 -9.22 67.26
CA ALA A 7 -14.66 -9.22 66.85
C ALA A 7 -14.95 -7.85 66.15
N VAL A 8 -15.75 -7.77 65.07
CA VAL A 8 -17.16 -7.29 65.01
C VAL A 8 -17.46 -5.99 65.80
N VAL A 9 -17.95 -4.92 65.13
CA VAL A 9 -19.31 -4.31 65.24
C VAL A 9 -19.35 -2.91 64.53
N ASN A 10 -20.23 -2.83 63.52
CA ASN A 10 -21.14 -1.77 63.01
C ASN A 10 -20.93 -0.25 63.21
N ASP A 11 -21.14 0.51 62.13
CA ASP A 11 -22.28 1.45 61.91
C ASP A 11 -22.19 1.99 60.45
N LEU A 12 -23.10 1.77 59.50
CA LEU A 12 -24.50 2.23 59.33
C LEU A 12 -24.72 3.75 59.49
N THR A 13 -24.80 4.45 58.36
CA THR A 13 -25.77 5.50 57.94
C THR A 13 -25.17 6.14 56.66
N GLY A 14 -25.82 6.33 55.51
CA GLY A 14 -27.21 6.54 55.20
C GLY A 14 -27.40 7.98 54.72
N ILE A 15 -27.21 8.28 53.42
CA ILE A 15 -27.84 9.45 52.78
C ILE A 15 -28.36 9.06 51.40
N VAL A 16 -29.69 9.06 51.31
CA VAL A 16 -30.53 9.09 50.12
C VAL A 16 -30.84 10.55 49.79
N GLN A 17 -30.70 10.95 48.53
CA GLN A 17 -31.40 12.08 47.88
C GLN A 17 -31.49 11.68 46.39
N THR A 18 -32.63 11.29 45.78
CA THR A 18 -33.83 12.07 45.34
C THR A 18 -33.45 13.48 44.91
N SER A 19 -33.64 14.00 43.70
CA SER A 19 -34.64 13.90 42.61
C SER A 19 -34.03 14.75 41.45
N ALA A 20 -34.48 14.86 40.19
CA ALA A 20 -35.79 14.79 39.59
C ALA A 20 -35.65 14.63 38.05
N ASN A 21 -36.66 14.00 37.46
CA ASN A 21 -36.97 13.98 36.04
C ASN A 21 -37.14 15.41 35.47
N THR A 22 -36.71 15.62 34.23
CA THR A 22 -37.38 16.56 33.33
C THR A 22 -37.44 15.95 31.92
N VAL A 23 -38.67 15.62 31.55
CA VAL A 23 -39.12 15.25 30.20
C VAL A 23 -39.63 16.52 29.52
N ALA A 24 -39.12 16.85 28.33
CA ALA A 24 -39.72 17.73 27.32
C ALA A 24 -38.72 17.93 26.17
N ASN A 25 -39.05 17.99 24.89
CA ASN A 25 -40.25 17.68 24.15
C ASN A 25 -39.82 17.60 22.67
N LYS A 26 -40.45 16.72 21.88
CA LYS A 26 -40.28 16.65 20.42
C LYS A 26 -40.71 17.97 19.77
N HIS A 27 -39.88 18.53 18.89
CA HIS A 27 -40.39 19.33 17.78
C HIS A 27 -39.52 19.23 16.52
N LYS A 28 -40.12 18.68 15.47
CA LYS A 28 -39.61 18.60 14.11
C LYS A 28 -40.56 19.41 13.24
N PRO A 29 -40.10 20.35 12.41
CA PRO A 29 -40.86 20.78 11.25
C PRO A 29 -40.20 20.31 9.95
N ASN A 30 -41.01 19.67 9.12
CA ASN A 30 -40.80 19.44 7.69
C ASN A 30 -40.63 20.77 6.94
N ASN A 31 -39.79 20.83 5.89
CA ASN A 31 -40.30 21.18 4.56
C ASN A 31 -39.27 21.05 3.41
N ARG A 32 -39.73 20.35 2.37
CA ARG A 32 -39.68 20.69 0.94
C ARG A 32 -38.31 20.82 0.25
N GLN A 33 -38.00 19.73 -0.45
CA GLN A 33 -37.86 19.66 -1.91
C GLN A 33 -37.53 20.99 -2.64
N ARG A 34 -36.34 21.05 -3.23
CA ARG A 34 -36.11 21.79 -4.48
C ARG A 34 -35.39 20.89 -5.48
N LEU A 35 -36.19 20.21 -6.31
CA LEU A 35 -35.75 19.74 -7.62
C LEU A 35 -35.51 20.99 -8.49
N PHE A 36 -34.28 21.18 -8.96
CA PHE A 36 -34.04 21.99 -10.15
C PHE A 36 -33.92 21.07 -11.36
N ARG A 37 -35.02 20.98 -12.12
CA ARG A 37 -35.06 20.63 -13.54
C ARG A 37 -34.64 21.86 -14.35
N SER A 38 -33.79 21.69 -15.36
CA SER A 38 -33.69 22.52 -16.59
C SER A 38 -32.29 22.29 -17.21
N LEU A 39 -32.06 21.99 -18.49
CA LEU A 39 -32.87 21.86 -19.70
C LEU A 39 -32.06 20.99 -20.69
N ARG A 40 -32.71 20.07 -21.41
CA ARG A 40 -32.17 19.48 -22.63
C ARG A 40 -32.08 20.56 -23.71
N ARG A 41 -30.96 20.64 -24.43
CA ARG A 41 -30.85 21.41 -25.68
C ARG A 41 -30.60 20.43 -26.82
N THR A 42 -31.57 20.30 -27.73
CA THR A 42 -31.47 19.48 -28.95
C THR A 42 -31.98 20.26 -30.15
N LYS A 43 -31.31 20.06 -31.31
CA LYS A 43 -31.70 20.38 -32.71
C LYS A 43 -31.66 21.89 -33.03
N SER A 44 -31.33 22.39 -34.23
CA SER A 44 -31.45 21.98 -35.64
C SER A 44 -30.58 22.97 -36.46
N LEU A 45 -29.68 22.58 -37.37
CA LEU A 45 -29.84 22.39 -38.84
C LEU A 45 -30.23 23.63 -39.68
N HIS A 46 -29.45 23.84 -40.77
CA HIS A 46 -29.70 24.58 -42.04
C HIS A 46 -29.58 26.13 -42.02
N SER A 47 -28.95 26.88 -42.95
CA SER A 47 -28.42 26.78 -44.35
C SER A 47 -27.49 28.02 -44.61
N PRO A 48 -27.10 28.49 -45.83
CA PRO A 48 -27.08 27.91 -47.19
C PRO A 48 -25.76 28.11 -47.98
N LEU A 49 -25.77 27.48 -49.16
CA LEU A 49 -24.93 27.60 -50.37
C LEU A 49 -24.41 28.99 -50.73
N SER A 50 -23.16 29.06 -51.23
CA SER A 50 -22.81 29.66 -52.54
C SER A 50 -21.28 29.62 -52.73
N LEU A 51 -20.81 29.13 -53.88
CA LEU A 51 -19.88 29.82 -54.80
C LEU A 51 -19.16 28.83 -55.73
N GLY A 52 -19.31 29.09 -57.04
CA GLY A 52 -18.17 29.15 -57.96
C GLY A 52 -17.76 27.88 -58.69
N CYS A 53 -18.37 27.65 -59.85
CA CYS A 53 -17.74 26.90 -60.94
C CYS A 53 -16.47 27.62 -61.42
N ASN A 54 -15.36 26.88 -61.61
CA ASN A 54 -14.35 27.19 -62.63
C ASN A 54 -13.51 25.94 -62.94
N ASN A 55 -13.74 25.37 -64.12
CA ASN A 55 -12.89 24.35 -64.74
C ASN A 55 -11.75 25.03 -65.52
N ARG A 56 -10.49 24.71 -65.20
CA ARG A 56 -9.38 24.63 -66.20
C ARG A 56 -8.35 23.58 -65.76
N PRO A 57 -7.94 22.65 -66.64
CA PRO A 57 -6.92 21.65 -66.34
C PRO A 57 -5.58 22.04 -66.95
N LEU A 58 -4.48 22.02 -66.18
CA LEU A 58 -3.11 21.90 -66.71
C LEU A 58 -2.22 21.13 -65.73
N ARG A 59 -1.17 20.55 -66.31
CA ARG A 59 -0.57 19.24 -65.99
C ARG A 59 0.88 19.43 -65.52
N ARG A 60 1.32 18.51 -64.64
CA ARG A 60 2.73 18.09 -64.32
C ARG A 60 3.53 18.98 -63.35
N PRO A 61 4.58 18.49 -62.66
CA PRO A 61 5.21 17.15 -62.68
C PRO A 61 5.27 16.44 -61.31
N ARG A 62 5.51 15.11 -61.36
CA ARG A 62 5.84 14.26 -60.20
C ARG A 62 7.26 14.55 -59.74
N HIS A 63 7.43 14.95 -58.48
CA HIS A 63 8.70 14.83 -57.75
C HIS A 63 8.50 13.90 -56.55
N PRO A 64 9.42 12.96 -56.29
CA PRO A 64 9.29 12.03 -55.18
C PRO A 64 9.71 12.69 -53.85
N LEU A 65 8.81 12.59 -52.86
CA LEU A 65 9.00 12.28 -51.44
C LEU A 65 10.16 12.94 -50.64
N PRO A 66 9.87 13.33 -49.39
CA PRO A 66 10.07 12.35 -48.32
C PRO A 66 8.84 12.22 -47.40
N THR A 67 8.41 10.97 -47.19
CA THR A 67 7.51 10.60 -46.09
C THR A 67 8.24 10.91 -44.80
N LEU A 68 7.83 11.96 -44.10
CA LEU A 68 8.26 12.19 -42.73
C LEU A 68 7.55 11.14 -41.88
N LEU A 69 8.15 9.95 -41.78
CA LEU A 69 7.80 8.95 -40.79
C LEU A 69 8.23 9.51 -39.44
N GLY A 70 7.36 10.31 -38.82
CA GLY A 70 7.51 10.71 -37.43
C GLY A 70 7.40 9.45 -36.57
N ALA A 71 8.54 8.88 -36.21
CA ALA A 71 8.61 7.84 -35.19
C ALA A 71 8.18 8.49 -33.87
N LEU A 72 6.91 8.33 -33.52
CA LEU A 72 6.41 8.64 -32.20
C LEU A 72 7.01 7.60 -31.25
N GLY A 73 8.13 7.95 -30.62
CA GLY A 73 8.72 7.15 -29.55
C GLY A 73 7.76 7.12 -28.37
N VAL A 74 7.01 6.04 -28.23
CA VAL A 74 6.28 5.74 -27.00
C VAL A 74 7.33 5.39 -25.96
N ILE A 75 7.68 6.37 -25.12
CA ILE A 75 8.46 6.12 -23.91
C ILE A 75 7.51 5.37 -22.97
N PHE A 76 7.58 4.03 -22.99
CA PHE A 76 7.08 3.24 -21.89
C PHE A 76 7.98 3.54 -20.70
N ALA A 77 7.56 4.46 -19.85
CA ALA A 77 8.07 4.56 -18.49
C ALA A 77 7.61 3.28 -17.77
N THR A 78 8.39 2.22 -17.88
CA THR A 78 8.22 1.06 -17.02
C THR A 78 8.58 1.53 -15.62
N SER A 79 7.58 1.78 -14.78
CA SER A 79 7.80 1.93 -13.35
C SER A 79 8.49 0.65 -12.89
N GLN A 80 9.79 0.72 -12.63
CA GLN A 80 10.46 -0.35 -11.92
C GLN A 80 9.85 -0.31 -10.53
N LEU A 81 8.93 -1.25 -10.25
CA LEU A 81 8.59 -1.63 -8.90
C LEU A 81 9.91 -2.16 -8.31
N GLN A 82 10.68 -1.26 -7.70
CA GLN A 82 11.78 -1.69 -6.87
C GLN A 82 11.13 -2.42 -5.70
N ALA A 83 11.34 -3.74 -5.64
CA ALA A 83 11.00 -4.50 -4.47
C ALA A 83 11.77 -3.89 -3.29
N SER A 84 11.05 -3.25 -2.38
CA SER A 84 11.63 -2.77 -1.13
C SER A 84 12.04 -3.98 -0.30
N THR A 85 13.25 -3.93 0.24
CA THR A 85 13.76 -4.95 1.17
C THR A 85 13.14 -4.84 2.55
N VAL A 86 12.41 -3.75 2.84
CA VAL A 86 11.65 -3.53 4.08
C VAL A 86 10.17 -3.43 3.73
N PHE A 87 9.31 -4.12 4.47
CA PHE A 87 7.87 -4.15 4.23
C PHE A 87 7.08 -4.26 5.54
N ILE A 88 5.80 -3.91 5.48
CA ILE A 88 4.87 -4.04 6.62
C ILE A 88 4.49 -5.51 6.79
N ASN A 89 4.85 -6.10 7.92
CA ASN A 89 4.75 -7.53 8.20
C ASN A 89 3.50 -7.92 9.02
N GLU A 90 3.15 -7.08 9.98
CA GLU A 90 2.03 -7.28 10.91
C GLU A 90 1.41 -5.91 11.26
N LEU A 91 0.11 -5.86 11.49
CA LEU A 91 -0.68 -4.67 11.81
C LEU A 91 -1.75 -5.05 12.82
N HIS A 92 -1.92 -4.22 13.86
CA HIS A 92 -3.06 -4.27 14.76
C HIS A 92 -3.62 -2.86 14.96
N TYR A 93 -4.90 -2.65 14.65
CA TYR A 93 -5.60 -1.36 14.68
C TYR A 93 -6.94 -1.39 15.44
N ASP A 94 -7.61 -2.53 15.61
CA ASP A 94 -8.90 -2.63 16.28
C ASP A 94 -9.00 -3.90 17.15
N ASN A 95 -9.63 -3.76 18.33
CA ASN A 95 -9.89 -4.87 19.23
C ASN A 95 -11.18 -4.67 20.02
N GLU A 96 -11.68 -5.76 20.63
CA GLU A 96 -12.83 -5.69 21.52
C GLU A 96 -12.59 -4.68 22.66
N GLY A 97 -13.53 -3.74 22.81
CA GLY A 97 -13.53 -2.77 23.90
C GLY A 97 -12.80 -1.49 23.54
N SER A 98 -11.82 -1.10 24.35
CA SER A 98 -10.96 0.06 24.06
C SER A 98 -9.71 -0.42 23.34
N ASP A 99 -9.27 0.36 22.35
CA ASP A 99 -8.08 0.05 21.57
C ASP A 99 -6.84 -0.08 22.48
N SER A 100 -6.11 -1.17 22.30
CA SER A 100 -4.93 -1.51 23.11
C SER A 100 -3.97 -2.37 22.31
N ASN A 101 -2.66 -2.19 22.55
CA ASN A 101 -1.59 -2.90 21.84
C ASN A 101 -1.54 -2.64 20.32
N GLU A 102 -2.11 -1.54 19.84
CA GLU A 102 -2.02 -1.17 18.43
C GLU A 102 -0.57 -0.93 18.01
N GLY A 103 -0.23 -1.44 16.83
CA GLY A 103 1.15 -1.47 16.38
C GLY A 103 1.30 -1.88 14.93
N ILE A 104 2.50 -1.59 14.42
CA ILE A 104 2.98 -2.01 13.11
C ILE A 104 4.24 -2.82 13.33
N GLU A 105 4.37 -3.95 12.64
CA GLU A 105 5.62 -4.66 12.54
C GLU A 105 6.22 -4.49 11.15
N LEU A 106 7.52 -4.28 11.11
CA LEU A 106 8.30 -4.27 9.87
C LEU A 106 9.20 -5.50 9.82
N ALA A 107 9.33 -6.07 8.63
CA ALA A 107 10.35 -7.06 8.33
C ALA A 107 11.33 -6.48 7.31
N GLY A 108 12.62 -6.79 7.46
CA GLY A 108 13.64 -6.31 6.55
C GLY A 108 14.90 -7.17 6.55
N VAL A 109 15.74 -7.00 5.53
CA VAL A 109 17.04 -7.69 5.45
C VAL A 109 17.91 -7.30 6.65
N ALA A 110 18.54 -8.29 7.27
CA ALA A 110 19.42 -8.10 8.41
C ALA A 110 20.58 -7.14 8.06
N GLY A 111 20.90 -6.25 8.98
CA GLY A 111 21.89 -5.19 8.79
C GLY A 111 21.38 -3.96 8.03
N PHE A 112 20.15 -3.98 7.51
CA PHE A 112 19.54 -2.79 6.89
C PHE A 112 19.14 -1.78 7.96
N ASN A 113 19.59 -0.53 7.81
CA ASN A 113 19.30 0.58 8.70
C ASN A 113 18.12 1.40 8.15
N ILE A 114 17.17 1.75 9.03
CA ILE A 114 15.96 2.50 8.69
C ILE A 114 15.90 3.88 9.34
N ASP A 115 17.03 4.43 9.77
CA ASP A 115 17.11 5.79 10.30
C ASP A 115 16.61 6.80 9.25
N GLY A 116 15.64 7.62 9.65
CA GLY A 116 15.02 8.62 8.78
C GLY A 116 13.88 8.09 7.91
N TRP A 117 13.54 6.81 8.00
CA TRP A 117 12.29 6.27 7.43
C TRP A 117 11.09 6.72 8.27
N GLN A 118 9.88 6.61 7.70
CA GLN A 118 8.65 6.99 8.39
C GLN A 118 7.49 6.03 8.09
N LEU A 119 6.59 5.91 9.06
CA LEU A 119 5.20 5.52 8.83
C LEU A 119 4.35 6.79 8.74
N GLN A 120 3.55 6.92 7.69
CA GLN A 120 2.53 7.98 7.56
C GLN A 120 1.15 7.34 7.51
N PHE A 121 0.29 7.69 8.47
CA PHE A 121 -1.04 7.11 8.61
C PHE A 121 -2.10 8.05 8.03
N TYR A 122 -2.99 7.48 7.23
CA TYR A 122 -3.93 8.18 6.38
C TYR A 122 -5.36 7.86 6.78
N ASN A 123 -6.20 8.89 6.83
CA ASN A 123 -7.63 8.75 7.10
C ASN A 123 -8.37 8.39 5.80
N GLY A 124 -9.13 7.29 5.81
CA GLY A 124 -9.83 6.76 4.65
C GLY A 124 -10.97 7.62 4.13
N ASN A 125 -11.55 8.49 4.98
CA ASN A 125 -12.65 9.36 4.56
C ASN A 125 -12.18 10.56 3.73
N ASN A 126 -10.99 11.09 3.99
CA ASN A 126 -10.51 12.33 3.36
C ASN A 126 -9.13 12.22 2.68
N GLY A 127 -8.39 11.12 2.88
CA GLY A 127 -7.07 10.91 2.32
C GLY A 127 -5.95 11.74 2.97
N GLY A 128 -6.24 12.45 4.05
CA GLY A 128 -5.29 13.26 4.81
C GLY A 128 -4.47 12.43 5.79
N ILE A 129 -3.30 12.94 6.19
CA ILE A 129 -2.48 12.33 7.24
C ILE A 129 -3.07 12.71 8.59
N TYR A 130 -3.35 11.72 9.44
CA TYR A 130 -3.76 11.96 10.83
C TYR A 130 -2.63 11.72 11.84
N LYS A 131 -1.59 10.98 11.43
CA LYS A 131 -0.47 10.62 12.29
C LYS A 131 0.77 10.27 11.45
N SER A 132 1.96 10.51 12.01
CA SER A 132 3.21 9.96 11.50
C SER A 132 4.05 9.37 12.64
N SER A 133 4.99 8.50 12.31
CA SER A 133 5.96 7.94 13.24
C SER A 133 7.31 7.82 12.55
N ASP A 134 8.32 8.48 13.11
CA ASP A 134 9.70 8.36 12.65
C ASP A 134 10.26 7.00 13.06
N LEU A 135 11.03 6.39 12.14
CA LEU A 135 11.66 5.10 12.34
C LEU A 135 13.17 5.26 12.51
N ALA A 136 13.74 4.35 13.29
CA ALA A 136 15.16 4.29 13.54
C ALA A 136 15.57 2.87 13.92
N GLY A 137 16.84 2.56 13.73
CA GLY A 137 17.44 1.29 14.09
C GLY A 137 17.89 0.47 12.89
N THR A 138 18.32 -0.76 13.19
CA THR A 138 18.88 -1.68 12.21
C THR A 138 18.33 -3.07 12.49
N PHE A 139 17.88 -3.76 11.46
CA PHE A 139 17.34 -5.12 11.60
C PHE A 139 18.44 -6.09 12.04
N SER A 140 18.21 -6.82 13.13
CA SER A 140 19.07 -7.94 13.56
C SER A 140 18.80 -9.19 12.73
N ASP A 141 19.79 -10.05 12.51
CA ASP A 141 19.59 -11.34 11.85
C ASP A 141 18.89 -12.32 12.80
N GLN A 142 17.59 -12.55 12.59
CA GLN A 142 16.75 -13.43 13.40
C GLN A 142 16.24 -14.63 12.60
N TYR A 143 15.98 -14.44 11.30
CA TYR A 143 15.32 -15.42 10.44
C TYR A 143 15.96 -15.47 9.05
N ASN A 144 17.00 -16.29 8.89
CA ASN A 144 17.61 -16.58 7.58
C ASN A 144 18.01 -15.31 6.79
N GLY A 145 18.68 -14.35 7.44
CA GLY A 145 19.09 -13.09 6.84
C GLY A 145 18.05 -11.98 6.92
N PHE A 146 16.95 -12.18 7.66
CA PHE A 146 15.93 -11.15 7.94
C PHE A 146 15.82 -10.86 9.43
N GLY A 147 15.41 -9.63 9.72
CA GLY A 147 15.02 -9.17 11.05
C GLY A 147 13.62 -8.57 11.06
N ILE A 148 13.08 -8.46 12.26
CA ILE A 148 11.74 -8.00 12.57
C ILE A 148 11.83 -6.87 13.60
N MET A 149 10.99 -5.85 13.42
CA MET A 149 10.93 -4.70 14.31
C MET A 149 9.48 -4.31 14.58
N HIS A 150 9.06 -4.41 15.84
CA HIS A 150 7.76 -3.96 16.30
C HIS A 150 7.80 -2.46 16.66
N ILE A 151 6.91 -1.70 16.03
CA ILE A 151 6.70 -0.27 16.23
C ILE A 151 5.35 -0.10 16.95
N VAL A 152 5.42 0.22 18.24
CA VAL A 152 4.23 0.57 19.02
C VAL A 152 3.76 1.95 18.56
N THR A 153 2.56 2.02 18.01
CA THR A 153 1.99 3.26 17.48
C THR A 153 0.98 3.84 18.47
N GLY A 154 -0.02 3.04 18.89
CA GLY A 154 -1.22 3.50 19.58
C GLY A 154 -2.09 4.44 18.74
N ALA A 155 -3.36 4.63 19.10
CA ALA A 155 -4.26 5.60 18.48
C ALA A 155 -4.26 5.54 16.94
N LEU A 156 -4.28 4.33 16.39
CA LEU A 156 -4.65 4.12 15.00
C LEU A 156 -6.16 4.38 14.87
N GLN A 157 -6.61 4.69 13.68
CA GLN A 157 -8.03 4.89 13.40
C GLN A 157 -8.62 3.60 12.83
N ASN A 158 -9.84 3.27 13.26
CA ASN A 158 -10.55 2.03 12.90
C ASN A 158 -11.63 2.32 11.85
N GLY A 159 -11.43 3.39 11.07
CA GLY A 159 -12.34 3.85 10.04
C GLY A 159 -12.17 3.04 8.75
N PRO A 160 -13.21 3.03 7.89
CA PRO A 160 -13.16 2.31 6.64
C PRO A 160 -12.07 2.90 5.74
N ALA A 161 -11.24 2.03 5.17
CA ALA A 161 -10.14 2.40 4.31
C ALA A 161 -9.12 3.35 4.95
N ASP A 162 -8.99 3.37 6.29
CA ASP A 162 -7.79 3.97 6.89
C ASP A 162 -6.55 3.18 6.45
N GLY A 163 -5.38 3.81 6.46
CA GLY A 163 -4.19 3.20 5.89
C GLY A 163 -2.87 3.74 6.40
N VAL A 164 -1.79 3.14 5.93
CA VAL A 164 -0.42 3.43 6.33
C VAL A 164 0.52 3.33 5.12
N ALA A 165 1.34 4.35 4.93
CA ALA A 165 2.44 4.35 3.98
C ALA A 165 3.78 4.17 4.71
N LEU A 166 4.60 3.24 4.20
CA LEU A 166 6.00 3.10 4.58
C LEU A 166 6.85 3.96 3.65
N VAL A 167 7.53 4.95 4.22
CA VAL A 167 8.28 5.98 3.49
C VAL A 167 9.77 5.83 3.80
N ASP A 168 10.60 5.76 2.76
CA ASP A 168 12.05 5.66 2.91
C ASP A 168 12.69 6.99 3.36
N SER A 169 13.99 6.95 3.68
CA SER A 169 14.75 8.13 4.12
C SER A 169 14.88 9.24 3.05
N LEU A 170 14.51 8.96 1.81
CA LEU A 170 14.49 9.93 0.70
C LEU A 170 13.10 10.53 0.46
N GLY A 171 12.08 10.06 1.20
CA GLY A 171 10.69 10.48 1.05
C GLY A 171 9.90 9.70 0.00
N ASN A 172 10.42 8.58 -0.50
CA ASN A 172 9.67 7.72 -1.44
C ASN A 172 8.78 6.75 -0.69
N VAL A 173 7.56 6.53 -1.19
CA VAL A 173 6.66 5.49 -0.68
C VAL A 173 7.11 4.14 -1.20
N THR A 174 7.50 3.25 -0.28
CA THR A 174 7.89 1.87 -0.58
C THR A 174 6.70 0.91 -0.51
N GLU A 175 5.73 1.22 0.34
CA GLU A 175 4.48 0.47 0.46
C GLU A 175 3.36 1.40 0.93
N PHE A 176 2.15 1.22 0.41
CA PHE A 176 0.97 1.97 0.86
C PHE A 176 -0.23 1.04 0.96
N LEU A 177 -0.58 0.69 2.20
CA LEU A 177 -1.64 -0.25 2.51
C LEU A 177 -2.83 0.47 3.15
N SER A 178 -4.00 -0.12 3.00
CA SER A 178 -5.21 0.24 3.74
C SER A 178 -5.93 -1.03 4.20
N TYR A 179 -6.81 -0.86 5.17
CA TYR A 179 -7.67 -1.93 5.68
C TYR A 179 -9.13 -1.56 5.49
N GLU A 180 -9.95 -2.57 5.18
CA GLU A 180 -11.40 -2.43 4.93
C GLU A 180 -11.78 -1.57 3.71
N GLY A 181 -10.90 -1.50 2.72
CA GLY A 181 -11.15 -0.78 1.47
C GLY A 181 -9.90 -0.10 0.94
N THR A 182 -10.07 0.77 -0.06
CA THR A 182 -8.97 1.55 -0.64
C THR A 182 -9.20 3.04 -0.46
N LEU A 183 -8.11 3.78 -0.32
CA LEU A 183 -8.09 5.23 -0.16
C LEU A 183 -7.13 5.87 -1.18
N ALA A 184 -7.42 7.11 -1.56
CA ALA A 184 -6.51 7.94 -2.34
C ALA A 184 -5.96 9.04 -1.43
N ALA A 185 -4.64 9.08 -1.27
CA ALA A 185 -4.01 10.05 -0.39
C ALA A 185 -4.03 11.45 -1.03
N THR A 186 -4.32 12.47 -0.22
CA THR A 186 -4.44 13.86 -0.67
C THR A 186 -3.26 14.72 -0.24
N GLU A 187 -2.36 14.20 0.60
CA GLU A 187 -1.17 14.90 1.08
C GLU A 187 -0.05 13.93 1.50
N GLY A 188 1.09 14.48 1.93
CA GLY A 188 2.26 13.72 2.37
C GLY A 188 2.96 12.96 1.26
N ALA A 189 3.76 11.95 1.64
CA ALA A 189 4.58 11.19 0.70
C ALA A 189 3.74 10.42 -0.32
N ALA A 190 2.57 9.91 0.10
CA ALA A 190 1.66 9.18 -0.77
C ALA A 190 0.68 10.09 -1.55
N SER A 191 0.84 11.42 -1.54
CA SER A 191 -0.09 12.34 -2.20
C SER A 191 -0.34 11.97 -3.67
N GLY A 192 -1.59 11.71 -4.02
CA GLY A 192 -2.02 11.28 -5.36
C GLY A 192 -1.88 9.78 -5.64
N MET A 193 -1.37 8.99 -4.70
CA MET A 193 -1.31 7.53 -4.79
C MET A 193 -2.61 6.90 -4.26
N SER A 194 -2.96 5.75 -4.81
CA SER A 194 -3.99 4.87 -4.25
C SER A 194 -3.31 3.80 -3.40
N SER A 195 -3.86 3.55 -2.21
CA SER A 195 -3.44 2.44 -1.36
C SER A 195 -3.84 1.08 -1.96
N VAL A 196 -3.20 0.02 -1.50
CA VAL A 196 -3.61 -1.37 -1.72
C VAL A 196 -4.36 -1.87 -0.48
N ASP A 197 -5.59 -2.35 -0.66
CA ASP A 197 -6.36 -2.97 0.43
C ASP A 197 -5.71 -4.30 0.84
N ILE A 198 -5.52 -4.48 2.15
CA ILE A 198 -5.01 -5.71 2.78
C ILE A 198 -5.95 -6.90 2.49
N GLY A 199 -7.25 -6.64 2.37
CA GLY A 199 -8.25 -7.66 2.00
C GLY A 199 -8.66 -8.61 3.14
N VAL A 200 -8.08 -8.43 4.33
CA VAL A 200 -8.54 -8.98 5.61
C VAL A 200 -8.70 -7.84 6.61
N ALA A 201 -9.53 -8.03 7.63
CA ALA A 201 -9.93 -6.98 8.56
C ALA A 201 -9.95 -7.50 10.00
N GLU A 202 -9.76 -6.58 10.93
CA GLU A 202 -10.00 -6.79 12.35
C GLU A 202 -11.45 -6.38 12.65
N PRO A 203 -12.35 -7.31 12.99
CA PRO A 203 -13.72 -6.96 13.30
C PRO A 203 -13.82 -6.19 14.63
N VAL A 204 -14.89 -5.44 14.83
CA VAL A 204 -15.19 -4.64 16.05
C VAL A 204 -15.17 -5.40 17.40
N ASN A 205 -15.09 -6.73 17.36
CA ASN A 205 -14.99 -7.61 18.52
C ASN A 205 -13.79 -8.55 18.41
N PHE A 206 -12.72 -8.11 17.73
CA PHE A 206 -11.52 -8.90 17.56
C PHE A 206 -10.88 -9.15 18.93
N PRO A 207 -10.66 -10.41 19.35
CA PRO A 207 -10.10 -10.69 20.66
C PRO A 207 -8.74 -10.01 20.86
N LEU A 208 -8.47 -9.58 22.09
CA LEU A 208 -7.15 -9.06 22.45
C LEU A 208 -6.05 -10.08 22.13
N GLY A 209 -4.94 -9.58 21.57
CA GLY A 209 -3.81 -10.41 21.16
C GLY A 209 -3.97 -11.06 19.80
N MET A 210 -4.87 -10.53 18.96
CA MET A 210 -4.99 -10.88 17.56
C MET A 210 -4.46 -9.73 16.68
N SER A 211 -4.06 -10.03 15.45
CA SER A 211 -3.55 -9.06 14.48
C SER A 211 -3.81 -9.49 13.03
N LEU A 212 -3.58 -8.59 12.08
CA LEU A 212 -3.38 -8.91 10.68
C LEU A 212 -1.90 -9.15 10.43
N GLN A 213 -1.56 -10.30 9.86
CA GLN A 213 -0.19 -10.76 9.71
C GLN A 213 0.06 -11.37 8.33
N ARG A 214 1.28 -11.22 7.81
CA ARG A 214 1.72 -11.87 6.57
C ARG A 214 2.22 -13.29 6.84
N VAL A 215 1.70 -14.25 6.09
CA VAL A 215 2.08 -15.67 6.19
C VAL A 215 2.53 -16.22 4.84
N GLY A 216 3.28 -17.32 4.83
CA GLY A 216 3.82 -17.94 3.61
C GLY A 216 5.35 -17.90 3.56
N GLN A 217 5.92 -18.00 2.35
CA GLN A 217 7.36 -18.08 2.17
C GLN A 217 7.86 -17.08 1.12
N GLY A 218 8.90 -16.32 1.44
CA GLY A 218 9.47 -15.35 0.50
C GLY A 218 10.54 -14.42 1.09
N GLY A 219 10.97 -13.47 0.27
CA GLY A 219 11.99 -12.47 0.63
C GLY A 219 11.53 -11.02 0.49
N GLN A 220 10.31 -10.81 0.01
CA GLN A 220 9.67 -9.49 -0.12
C GLN A 220 8.20 -9.58 0.26
N GLY A 221 7.60 -8.45 0.66
CA GLY A 221 6.22 -8.44 1.16
C GLY A 221 5.22 -9.15 0.23
N SER A 222 5.32 -8.92 -1.09
CA SER A 222 4.40 -9.50 -2.09
C SER A 222 4.44 -11.02 -2.21
N ASP A 223 5.45 -11.68 -1.64
CA ASP A 223 5.55 -13.14 -1.64
C ASP A 223 4.65 -13.78 -0.58
N PHE A 224 4.17 -12.98 0.38
CA PHE A 224 3.32 -13.41 1.49
C PHE A 224 1.88 -12.96 1.27
N SER A 225 0.95 -13.67 1.91
CA SER A 225 -0.47 -13.32 1.94
C SER A 225 -0.88 -12.84 3.33
N TRP A 226 -1.78 -11.87 3.39
CA TRP A 226 -2.36 -11.41 4.65
C TRP A 226 -3.36 -12.41 5.23
N HIS A 227 -3.34 -12.55 6.55
CA HIS A 227 -4.20 -13.43 7.34
C HIS A 227 -4.47 -12.80 8.71
N ALA A 228 -5.65 -13.03 9.29
CA ALA A 228 -5.97 -12.60 10.65
C ALA A 228 -5.65 -13.73 11.64
N GLY A 229 -4.77 -13.50 12.62
CA GLY A 229 -4.28 -14.55 13.52
C GLY A 229 -3.85 -14.03 14.89
N THR A 230 -3.28 -14.89 15.73
CA THR A 230 -2.70 -14.48 17.01
C THR A 230 -1.49 -13.60 16.77
N ALA A 231 -1.45 -12.45 17.43
CA ALA A 231 -0.39 -11.47 17.25
C ALA A 231 0.99 -12.03 17.64
N SER A 232 1.99 -11.72 16.84
CA SER A 232 3.35 -12.24 16.93
C SER A 232 4.42 -11.16 17.02
N PHE A 233 4.03 -9.91 17.25
CA PHE A 233 4.90 -8.73 17.36
C PHE A 233 6.28 -9.01 18.01
N GLY A 234 7.34 -8.74 17.25
CA GLY A 234 8.74 -8.98 17.59
C GLY A 234 9.28 -10.34 17.13
N PHE A 235 8.44 -11.21 16.56
CA PHE A 235 8.77 -12.54 16.09
C PHE A 235 8.18 -12.82 14.71
N ALA A 236 8.64 -13.88 14.05
CA ALA A 236 8.05 -14.27 12.76
C ALA A 236 6.58 -14.68 12.95
N ASN A 237 5.74 -14.27 12.00
CA ASN A 237 4.32 -14.62 11.96
C ASN A 237 4.11 -16.13 11.84
N ASP A 238 2.90 -16.60 12.19
CA ASP A 238 2.61 -18.03 12.12
C ASP A 238 2.76 -18.55 10.68
N SER A 239 3.46 -19.66 10.53
CA SER A 239 3.78 -20.25 9.21
C SER A 239 4.50 -19.29 8.24
N GLN A 240 5.21 -18.29 8.74
CA GLN A 240 6.04 -17.40 7.93
C GLN A 240 7.48 -17.92 7.82
N LEU A 241 7.97 -18.05 6.59
CA LEU A 241 9.32 -18.52 6.30
C LEU A 241 10.06 -17.51 5.41
N PHE A 242 11.12 -16.91 5.95
CA PHE A 242 11.96 -16.00 5.20
C PHE A 242 12.95 -16.76 4.31
N ALA A 243 12.92 -16.49 3.01
CA ALA A 243 13.87 -16.98 2.04
C ALA A 243 14.94 -15.91 1.78
N SER A 244 16.19 -16.21 2.15
CA SER A 244 17.33 -15.37 1.83
C SER A 244 17.37 -15.04 0.32
N THR A 245 17.43 -13.76 -0.02
CA THR A 245 17.58 -13.27 -1.39
C THR A 245 19.04 -13.38 -1.83
N VAL A 246 19.59 -14.60 -1.85
CA VAL A 246 20.88 -14.82 -2.52
C VAL A 246 20.58 -14.71 -4.01
N SER A 247 20.73 -13.52 -4.57
CA SER A 247 20.73 -13.32 -6.02
C SER A 247 21.80 -14.23 -6.59
N GLU A 248 21.39 -15.30 -7.27
CA GLU A 248 22.33 -16.14 -8.00
C GLU A 248 23.14 -15.22 -8.92
N VAL A 249 24.46 -15.19 -8.74
CA VAL A 249 25.34 -14.43 -9.61
C VAL A 249 25.02 -14.87 -11.04
N PRO A 250 24.51 -13.97 -11.92
CA PRO A 250 24.25 -14.35 -13.30
C PRO A 250 25.56 -14.88 -13.85
N LEU A 251 25.57 -16.13 -14.34
CA LEU A 251 26.74 -16.67 -15.02
C LEU A 251 27.24 -15.60 -15.98
N PRO A 252 28.49 -15.12 -15.86
CA PRO A 252 28.96 -14.05 -16.72
C PRO A 252 28.74 -14.51 -18.16
N ALA A 253 28.29 -13.59 -19.03
CA ALA A 253 28.09 -13.84 -20.46
C ALA A 253 29.33 -14.49 -21.14
N GLY A 254 30.48 -14.54 -20.45
CA GLY A 254 31.62 -15.40 -20.72
C GLY A 254 31.27 -16.86 -21.07
N GLY A 255 30.25 -17.49 -20.47
CA GLY A 255 29.82 -18.85 -20.86
C GLY A 255 29.28 -18.93 -22.30
N VAL A 256 28.54 -17.91 -22.73
CA VAL A 256 28.00 -17.79 -24.09
C VAL A 256 29.08 -17.36 -25.08
N LEU A 257 30.03 -16.51 -24.64
CA LEU A 257 31.18 -16.09 -25.45
C LEU A 257 32.19 -17.23 -25.68
N PHE A 258 32.39 -18.13 -24.70
CA PHE A 258 33.24 -19.31 -24.87
C PHE A 258 32.63 -20.32 -25.86
N ALA A 259 31.31 -20.54 -25.80
CA ALA A 259 30.61 -21.46 -26.69
C ALA A 259 30.62 -20.98 -28.17
N SER A 260 30.51 -19.67 -28.39
CA SER A 260 30.56 -19.07 -29.73
C SER A 260 31.96 -19.03 -30.34
N GLY A 261 33.02 -18.91 -29.52
CA GLY A 261 34.41 -19.02 -29.97
C GLY A 261 34.77 -20.40 -30.53
N ILE A 262 34.27 -21.48 -29.92
CA ILE A 262 34.53 -22.87 -30.36
C ILE A 262 33.79 -23.18 -31.68
N ALA A 263 32.56 -22.69 -31.86
CA ALA A 263 31.82 -22.85 -33.11
C ALA A 263 32.49 -22.13 -34.29
N GLY A 264 33.08 -20.95 -34.05
CA GLY A 264 33.86 -20.21 -35.06
C GLY A 264 35.12 -20.94 -35.52
N LEU A 265 35.83 -21.61 -34.61
CA LEU A 265 37.04 -22.39 -34.94
C LEU A 265 36.73 -23.66 -35.77
N LEU A 266 35.58 -24.29 -35.52
CA LEU A 266 35.14 -25.50 -36.25
C LEU A 266 34.60 -25.18 -37.66
N LEU A 267 34.00 -24.00 -37.86
CA LEU A 267 33.48 -23.56 -39.16
C LEU A 267 34.57 -22.91 -40.04
N GLY A 268 35.61 -22.32 -39.43
CA GLY A 268 36.72 -21.69 -40.15
C GLY A 268 37.72 -22.66 -40.79
N SER A 269 37.82 -23.90 -40.32
CA SER A 269 38.83 -24.87 -40.80
C SER A 269 38.47 -25.54 -42.14
N ARG A 270 37.26 -25.37 -42.68
CA ARG A 270 36.81 -26.06 -43.91
C ARG A 270 37.02 -25.30 -45.23
N ARG A 271 37.59 -24.09 -45.22
CA ARG A 271 37.79 -23.28 -46.45
C ARG A 271 39.22 -23.26 -47.02
N GLY A 272 40.14 -24.06 -46.49
CA GLY A 272 41.56 -24.03 -46.89
C GLY A 272 42.05 -25.10 -47.87
N LEU A 273 41.19 -25.88 -48.53
CA LEU A 273 41.64 -26.96 -49.43
C LEU A 273 40.79 -27.04 -50.71
N ARG A 274 41.01 -26.13 -51.65
CA ARG A 274 40.75 -26.35 -53.09
C ARG A 274 41.78 -25.56 -53.90
N ASN A 275 42.79 -26.28 -54.40
CA ASN A 275 43.67 -25.86 -55.51
C ASN A 275 42.94 -26.06 -56.84
#